data_AF-W6NE48-F1
#
_entry.id   AF-W6NE48-F1
#
_cell.length_a   1.000
_cell.length_b   1.000
_cell.length_c   1.000
_cell.angle_alpha   90.00
_cell.angle_beta   90.00
_cell.angle_gamma   90.00
#
_symmetry.space_group_name_H-M   'P 1'
#
loop_
_entity.id
_entity.type
_entity.pdbx_description
1 polymer ?
#
loop_
_entity_poly.entity_id
_entity_poly.type
_entity_poly.pdbx_seq_one_letter_code
_entity_poly.pdbx_strand_id
1 'polypeptide(L)'
;MIDSDDKSFPVIIVTGQIPDQLQRTFQKLKTLISHCVATLGNADTLLTKIEESIKHISESHDELAHLCLESGLKGQKATRAAENFTWNLRLLKAQLNLVSKSQDEAQDIITQVFDTGGVLGILSPKMMGRGGRRFSRVIHDPIRDSAL
;
A
#
# COMPACT_ATOMS: atom_id res chain seq x y z
N MET A 1 16.83 -14.01 13.75
CA MET A 1 17.61 -13.19 12.80
C MET A 1 16.70 -12.73 11.66
N ILE A 2 16.91 -11.54 11.13
CA ILE A 2 16.21 -11.01 9.95
C ILE A 2 17.19 -11.07 8.78
N ASP A 3 16.80 -11.75 7.70
CA ASP A 3 17.55 -11.79 6.44
C ASP A 3 16.70 -11.20 5.30
N SER A 4 17.26 -11.10 4.09
CA SER A 4 16.52 -10.73 2.89
C SER A 4 16.36 -11.92 1.94
N ASP A 5 15.18 -12.10 1.36
CA ASP A 5 14.98 -13.02 0.23
C ASP A 5 15.57 -12.48 -1.08
N ASP A 6 15.41 -13.24 -2.17
CA ASP A 6 15.89 -12.87 -3.51
C ASP A 6 15.25 -11.58 -4.06
N LYS A 7 14.08 -11.20 -3.51
CA LYS A 7 13.35 -9.97 -3.87
C LYS A 7 13.61 -8.83 -2.88
N SER A 8 14.59 -8.97 -1.99
CA SER A 8 14.93 -8.00 -0.95
C SER A 8 13.84 -7.77 0.11
N PHE A 9 12.94 -8.73 0.31
CA PHE A 9 11.95 -8.71 1.39
C PHE A 9 12.45 -9.42 2.66
N PRO A 10 11.99 -9.01 3.86
CA PRO A 10 12.50 -9.52 5.12
C PRO A 10 12.02 -10.95 5.36
N VAL A 11 12.93 -11.80 5.81
CA VAL A 11 12.66 -13.18 6.20
C VAL A 11 13.10 -13.37 7.65
N ILE A 12 12.19 -13.87 8.48
CA ILE A 12 12.49 -14.18 9.88
C ILE A 12 13.07 -15.59 9.97
N ILE A 13 14.37 -15.67 10.21
CA ILE A 13 15.10 -16.91 10.48
C ILE A 13 15.10 -17.16 11.99
N VAL A 14 14.52 -18.30 12.36
CA VAL A 14 14.44 -18.77 13.75
C VAL A 14 15.52 -19.83 13.96
N THR A 15 16.39 -19.60 14.93
CA THR A 15 17.40 -20.58 15.38
C THR A 15 16.98 -21.13 16.74
N GLY A 16 16.69 -22.42 16.82
CA GLY A 16 16.20 -23.06 18.03
C GLY A 16 14.67 -23.02 18.17
N GLN A 17 14.16 -23.24 19.38
CA GLN A 17 12.72 -23.25 19.67
C GLN A 17 12.25 -21.89 20.18
N ILE A 18 11.12 -21.43 19.65
CA ILE A 18 10.43 -20.24 20.17
C ILE A 18 9.56 -20.68 21.35
N PRO A 19 9.65 -20.02 22.52
CA PRO A 19 8.76 -20.29 23.65
C PRO A 19 7.29 -20.27 23.23
N ASP A 20 6.49 -21.20 23.72
CA ASP A 20 5.08 -21.37 23.30
C ASP A 20 4.26 -20.08 23.44
N GLN A 21 4.53 -19.30 24.50
CA GLN A 21 3.88 -18.01 24.75
C GLN A 21 4.13 -16.98 23.62
N LEU A 22 5.24 -17.09 22.89
CA LEU A 22 5.65 -16.17 21.83
C LEU A 22 5.34 -16.67 20.42
N GLN A 23 5.05 -17.97 20.24
CA GLN A 23 4.80 -18.56 18.92
C GLN A 23 3.70 -17.82 18.15
N ARG A 24 2.58 -17.50 18.82
CA ARG A 24 1.46 -16.78 18.20
C ARG A 24 1.88 -15.40 17.69
N THR A 25 2.67 -14.66 18.46
CA THR A 25 3.15 -13.33 18.10
C THR A 25 4.10 -13.41 16.91
N PHE A 26 5.04 -14.35 16.91
CA PHE A 26 5.93 -14.59 15.78
C PHE A 26 5.17 -14.98 14.52
N GLN A 27 4.15 -15.82 14.64
CA GLN A 27 3.33 -16.21 13.50
C GLN A 27 2.58 -15.01 12.91
N LYS A 28 1.99 -14.17 13.75
CA LYS A 28 1.33 -12.93 13.29
C LYS A 28 2.29 -11.99 12.57
N LEU A 29 3.53 -11.84 13.06
CA LEU A 29 4.54 -11.03 12.41
C LEU A 29 4.94 -11.58 11.03
N LYS A 30 5.13 -12.90 10.91
CA LYS A 30 5.37 -13.55 9.61
C LYS A 30 4.20 -13.33 8.64
N THR A 31 2.97 -13.47 9.13
CA THR A 31 1.76 -13.21 8.33
C THR A 31 1.69 -11.74 7.89
N LEU A 32 2.00 -10.79 8.77
CA LEU A 32 2.05 -9.37 8.42
C LEU A 32 3.04 -9.10 7.29
N ILE A 33 4.27 -9.61 7.41
CA ILE A 33 5.29 -9.49 6.36
C ILE A 33 4.79 -10.10 5.05
N SER A 34 4.22 -11.30 5.10
CA SER A 34 3.66 -11.96 3.91
C SER A 34 2.56 -11.14 3.25
N HIS A 35 1.69 -10.48 4.02
CA HIS A 35 0.67 -9.60 3.48
C HIS A 35 1.28 -8.35 2.84
N CYS A 36 2.29 -7.74 3.48
CA CYS A 36 2.99 -6.57 2.89
C CYS A 36 3.63 -6.93 1.55
N VAL A 37 4.33 -8.07 1.48
CA VAL A 37 4.93 -8.56 0.23
C VAL A 37 3.87 -8.80 -0.85
N ALA A 38 2.73 -9.40 -0.49
CA ALA A 38 1.62 -9.61 -1.42
C ALA A 38 1.01 -8.28 -1.90
N THR A 39 0.84 -7.30 -1.01
CA THR A 39 0.37 -5.96 -1.36
C THR A 39 1.32 -5.30 -2.35
N LEU A 40 2.62 -5.24 -2.03
CA LEU A 40 3.64 -4.63 -2.89
C LEU A 40 3.73 -5.33 -4.26
N GLY A 41 3.64 -6.66 -4.28
CA GLY A 41 3.70 -7.43 -5.52
C GLY A 41 2.50 -7.25 -6.46
N ASN A 42 1.37 -6.77 -5.95
CA ASN A 42 0.13 -6.60 -6.73
C ASN A 42 -0.27 -5.13 -6.95
N ALA A 43 0.21 -4.21 -6.10
CA ALA A 43 -0.24 -2.82 -6.07
C ALA A 43 -0.06 -2.11 -7.41
N ASP A 44 1.15 -2.16 -8.01
CA ASP A 44 1.42 -1.46 -9.27
C ASP A 44 0.46 -1.88 -10.38
N THR A 45 0.24 -3.19 -10.55
CA THR A 45 -0.68 -3.70 -11.57
C THR A 45 -2.11 -3.25 -11.31
N LEU A 46 -2.54 -3.19 -10.05
CA LEU A 46 -3.89 -2.76 -9.70
C LEU A 46 -4.07 -1.25 -9.88
N LEU A 47 -3.08 -0.45 -9.48
CA LEU A 47 -3.06 0.99 -9.69
C LEU A 47 -3.20 1.32 -11.17
N THR A 48 -2.36 0.73 -12.04
CA THR A 48 -2.42 0.95 -13.49
C THR A 48 -3.80 0.62 -14.06
N LYS A 49 -4.39 -0.53 -13.68
CA LYS A 49 -5.72 -0.92 -14.16
C LYS A 49 -6.83 0.05 -13.71
N ILE A 50 -6.73 0.56 -12.48
CA ILE A 50 -7.70 1.53 -11.97
C ILE A 50 -7.53 2.88 -12.70
N GLU A 51 -6.30 3.33 -12.91
CA GLU A 51 -5.99 4.56 -13.66
C GLU A 51 -6.51 4.50 -15.10
N GLU A 52 -6.26 3.40 -15.80
CA GLU A 52 -6.80 3.14 -17.14
C GLU A 52 -8.34 3.17 -17.15
N SER A 53 -8.96 2.53 -16.16
CA SER A 53 -10.43 2.52 -16.02
C SER A 53 -10.99 3.92 -15.75
N ILE A 54 -10.33 4.71 -14.89
CA ILE A 54 -10.69 6.11 -14.60
C ILE A 54 -10.59 6.94 -15.88
N LYS A 55 -9.52 6.76 -16.65
CA LYS A 55 -9.30 7.45 -17.92
C LYS A 55 -10.42 7.15 -18.90
N HIS A 56 -10.69 5.88 -19.19
CA HIS A 56 -11.76 5.49 -20.12
C HIS A 56 -13.13 6.00 -19.70
N ILE A 57 -13.48 5.88 -18.42
CA ILE A 57 -14.76 6.40 -17.90
C ILE A 57 -14.81 7.93 -18.03
N SER A 58 -13.72 8.64 -17.73
CA SER A 58 -13.71 10.11 -17.87
C SER A 58 -13.90 10.54 -19.32
N GLU A 59 -13.28 9.86 -20.27
CA GLU A 59 -13.39 10.12 -21.71
C GLU A 59 -14.80 9.81 -22.25
N SER A 60 -15.44 8.73 -21.77
CA SER A 60 -16.81 8.39 -22.19
C SER A 60 -17.91 9.28 -21.58
N HIS A 61 -17.58 10.17 -20.64
CA HIS A 61 -18.57 11.04 -20.01
C HIS A 61 -19.25 11.97 -21.01
N ASP A 62 -18.50 12.49 -21.98
CA ASP A 62 -19.02 13.39 -23.00
C ASP A 62 -19.94 12.66 -24.00
N GLU A 63 -19.70 11.37 -24.22
CA GLU A 63 -20.52 10.50 -25.08
C GLU A 63 -21.72 9.89 -24.34
N LEU A 64 -21.77 9.97 -23.01
CA LEU A 64 -22.77 9.29 -22.20
C LEU A 64 -24.20 9.71 -22.54
N ALA A 65 -24.41 11.00 -22.81
CA ALA A 65 -25.72 11.52 -23.23
C ALA A 65 -26.15 10.95 -24.59
N HIS A 66 -25.21 10.83 -25.53
CA HIS A 66 -25.44 10.23 -26.84
C HIS A 66 -25.76 8.74 -26.72
N LEU A 67 -24.96 7.99 -25.96
CA LEU A 67 -25.18 6.57 -25.69
C LEU A 67 -26.52 6.28 -25.02
N CYS A 68 -26.95 7.14 -24.09
CA CYS A 68 -28.27 7.06 -23.49
C CYS A 68 -29.37 7.21 -24.54
N LEU A 69 -29.26 8.22 -25.42
CA LEU A 69 -30.23 8.46 -26.49
C LEU A 69 -30.30 7.30 -27.49
N GLU A 70 -29.15 6.78 -27.95
CA GLU A 70 -29.07 5.63 -28.86
C GLU A 70 -29.67 4.36 -28.25
N SER A 71 -29.48 4.18 -26.94
CA SER A 71 -30.05 3.07 -26.18
C SER A 71 -31.53 3.26 -25.81
N GLY A 72 -32.16 4.37 -26.25
CA GLY A 72 -33.55 4.70 -25.94
C GLY A 72 -33.79 5.14 -24.48
N LEU A 73 -32.74 5.40 -23.70
CA LEU A 73 -32.81 5.92 -22.33
C LEU A 73 -33.12 7.42 -22.36
N LYS A 74 -34.20 7.83 -21.70
CA LYS A 74 -34.63 9.24 -21.61
C LYS A 74 -35.15 9.58 -20.22
N GLY A 75 -35.22 10.88 -19.92
CA GLY A 75 -35.74 11.39 -18.65
C GLY A 75 -35.03 10.80 -17.45
N GLN A 76 -35.80 10.36 -16.45
CA GLN A 76 -35.27 9.82 -15.19
C GLN A 76 -34.30 8.65 -15.38
N LYS A 77 -34.49 7.81 -16.41
CA LYS A 77 -33.58 6.69 -16.67
C LYS A 77 -32.20 7.16 -17.13
N ALA A 78 -32.15 8.19 -17.98
CA ALA A 78 -30.89 8.80 -18.43
C ALA A 78 -30.20 9.55 -17.28
N THR A 79 -30.97 10.27 -16.45
CA THR A 79 -30.43 10.92 -15.23
C THR A 79 -29.78 9.90 -14.31
N ARG A 80 -30.45 8.78 -14.05
CA ARG A 80 -29.90 7.72 -13.19
C ARG A 80 -28.65 7.06 -13.78
N ALA A 81 -28.58 6.92 -15.09
CA ALA A 81 -27.37 6.44 -15.77
C ALA A 81 -26.19 7.40 -15.54
N ALA A 82 -26.40 8.71 -15.69
CA ALA A 82 -25.38 9.74 -15.43
C ALA A 82 -24.93 9.77 -13.96
N GLU A 83 -25.86 9.64 -13.01
CA GLU A 83 -25.55 9.55 -11.58
C GLU A 83 -24.70 8.32 -11.25
N ASN A 84 -25.10 7.14 -11.76
CA ASN A 84 -24.34 5.90 -11.59
C ASN A 84 -22.94 6.03 -12.17
N PHE A 85 -22.80 6.64 -13.34
CA PHE A 85 -21.51 6.86 -13.99
C PHE A 85 -20.59 7.74 -13.13
N THR A 86 -21.14 8.85 -12.61
CA THR A 86 -20.44 9.74 -11.67
C THR A 86 -20.04 9.02 -10.38
N TRP A 87 -20.90 8.13 -9.87
CA TRP A 87 -20.58 7.33 -8.70
C TRP A 87 -19.46 6.32 -8.97
N ASN A 88 -19.49 5.62 -10.11
CA ASN A 88 -18.43 4.69 -10.51
C ASN A 88 -17.06 5.39 -10.58
N LEU A 89 -17.00 6.58 -11.18
CA LEU A 89 -15.77 7.37 -11.24
C LEU A 89 -15.24 7.73 -9.84
N ARG A 90 -16.13 8.15 -8.93
CA ARG A 90 -15.76 8.44 -7.54
C ARG A 90 -15.27 7.21 -6.79
N LEU A 91 -15.95 6.07 -6.98
CA LEU A 91 -15.55 4.80 -6.37
C LEU A 91 -14.15 4.40 -6.83
N LEU A 92 -13.88 4.43 -8.14
CA LEU A 92 -12.57 4.08 -8.68
C LEU A 92 -11.47 4.99 -8.15
N LYS A 93 -11.69 6.31 -8.09
CA LYS A 93 -10.75 7.25 -7.47
C LYS A 93 -10.49 6.95 -5.99
N ALA A 94 -11.53 6.57 -5.24
CA ALA A 94 -11.36 6.16 -3.85
C ALA A 94 -10.54 4.88 -3.72
N GLN A 95 -10.76 3.89 -4.60
CA GLN A 95 -9.98 2.65 -4.62
C GLN A 95 -8.52 2.90 -5.02
N LEU A 96 -8.26 3.76 -6.00
CA LEU A 96 -6.91 4.17 -6.39
C LEU A 96 -6.12 4.69 -5.18
N ASN A 97 -6.72 5.64 -4.46
CA ASN A 97 -6.12 6.22 -3.25
C ASN A 97 -5.90 5.18 -2.15
N LEU A 98 -6.83 4.25 -1.97
CA LEU A 98 -6.72 3.20 -0.95
C LEU A 98 -5.58 2.22 -1.28
N VAL A 99 -5.44 1.81 -2.54
CA VAL A 99 -4.37 0.91 -2.98
C VAL A 99 -3.02 1.60 -2.84
N SER A 100 -2.90 2.87 -3.27
CA SER A 100 -1.66 3.64 -3.15
C SER A 100 -1.23 3.78 -1.69
N LYS A 101 -2.14 4.16 -0.79
CA LYS A 101 -1.82 4.20 0.65
C LYS A 101 -1.44 2.85 1.24
N SER A 102 -2.13 1.79 0.83
CA SER A 102 -1.82 0.42 1.29
C SER A 102 -0.42 -0.02 0.81
N GLN A 103 -0.01 0.40 -0.38
CA GLN A 103 1.34 0.17 -0.91
C GLN A 103 2.39 0.91 -0.08
N ASP A 104 2.17 2.21 0.19
CA ASP A 104 3.06 3.03 1.01
C ASP A 104 3.21 2.44 2.42
N GLU A 105 2.10 2.10 3.07
CA GLU A 105 2.11 1.48 4.41
C GLU A 105 2.84 0.14 4.42
N ALA A 106 2.63 -0.71 3.41
CA ALA A 106 3.34 -1.97 3.28
C ALA A 106 4.85 -1.75 3.12
N GLN A 107 5.26 -0.77 2.32
CA GLN A 107 6.67 -0.42 2.11
C GLN A 107 7.32 0.13 3.39
N ASP A 108 6.60 0.95 4.14
CA ASP A 108 7.05 1.48 5.43
C ASP A 108 7.24 0.37 6.46
N ILE A 109 6.29 -0.57 6.56
CA ILE A 109 6.39 -1.73 7.47
C ILE A 109 7.63 -2.56 7.14
N ILE A 110 7.88 -2.85 5.86
CA ILE A 110 9.05 -3.60 5.41
C ILE A 110 10.35 -2.89 5.81
N THR A 111 10.40 -1.57 5.60
CA THR A 111 11.54 -0.73 5.99
C THR A 111 11.77 -0.78 7.50
N GLN A 112 10.71 -0.63 8.30
CA GLN A 112 10.77 -0.70 9.76
C GLN A 112 11.26 -2.05 10.28
N VAL A 113 10.92 -3.17 9.62
CA VAL A 113 11.42 -4.50 10.00
C VAL A 113 12.94 -4.57 9.86
N PHE A 114 13.50 -4.10 8.74
CA PHE A 114 14.95 -4.08 8.56
C PHE A 114 15.65 -3.12 9.51
N ASP A 115 15.12 -1.92 9.66
CA ASP A 115 15.67 -0.90 10.53
C ASP A 115 15.70 -1.35 11.99
N THR A 116 14.59 -1.90 12.47
CA THR A 116 14.50 -2.48 13.83
C THR A 116 15.47 -3.64 13.98
N GLY A 117 15.59 -4.48 12.95
CA GLY A 117 16.60 -5.53 12.90
C GLY A 117 18.02 -5.01 13.07
N GLY A 118 18.34 -3.90 12.40
CA GLY A 118 19.65 -3.23 12.47
C GLY A 118 19.94 -2.67 13.85
N VAL A 119 18.98 -1.93 14.42
CA VAL A 119 19.08 -1.36 15.77
C VAL A 119 19.26 -2.45 16.83
N LEU A 120 18.53 -3.56 16.71
CA LEU A 120 18.62 -4.68 17.65
C LEU A 120 19.83 -5.60 17.40
N GLY A 121 20.60 -5.38 16.33
CA GLY A 121 21.74 -6.23 15.98
C GLY A 121 21.35 -7.66 15.58
N ILE A 122 20.13 -7.85 15.07
CA ILE A 122 19.58 -9.17 14.68
C ILE A 122 19.49 -9.36 13.17
N LEU A 123 20.10 -8.48 12.37
CA LEU A 123 20.25 -8.66 10.93
C LEU A 123 21.22 -9.79 10.62
N SER A 124 21.03 -10.45 9.47
CA SER A 124 22.01 -11.40 8.96
C SER A 124 23.34 -10.71 8.63
N PRO A 125 24.49 -11.42 8.70
CA PRO A 125 25.80 -10.85 8.38
C PRO A 125 25.85 -10.20 6.99
N LYS A 126 25.08 -10.73 6.03
CA LYS A 126 24.95 -10.20 4.67
C LYS A 126 24.31 -8.79 4.66
N MET A 127 23.43 -8.52 5.62
CA MET A 127 22.69 -7.27 5.73
C MET A 127 23.36 -6.23 6.63
N MET A 128 24.26 -6.64 7.53
CA MET A 128 24.97 -5.72 8.46
C MET A 128 25.81 -4.66 7.73
N GLY A 129 26.31 -4.94 6.52
CA GLY A 129 27.03 -3.97 5.69
C GLY A 129 26.18 -2.81 5.15
N ARG A 130 24.84 -2.88 5.26
CA ARG A 130 23.92 -1.80 4.89
C ARG A 130 23.57 -0.86 6.05
N GLY A 131 23.95 -1.19 7.29
CA GLY A 131 23.51 -0.55 8.54
C GLY A 131 24.19 0.76 8.94
N GLY A 132 24.60 1.59 7.97
CA GLY A 132 25.32 2.84 8.24
C GLY A 132 24.44 4.09 8.44
N ARG A 133 23.11 4.00 8.31
CA ARG A 133 22.22 5.15 8.57
C ARG A 133 21.72 5.12 10.00
N ARG A 134 22.55 5.66 10.89
CA ARG A 134 22.14 6.06 12.24
C ARG A 134 20.93 6.99 12.10
N PHE A 135 19.77 6.57 12.61
CA PHE A 135 18.55 7.38 12.62
C PHE A 135 18.83 8.76 13.21
N SER A 136 18.78 9.79 12.37
CA SER A 136 18.43 11.15 12.81
C SER A 136 16.96 11.33 12.47
N ARG A 137 16.07 10.87 13.37
CA ARG A 137 14.71 11.42 13.35
C ARG A 137 14.84 12.85 13.87
N VAL A 138 14.59 13.83 13.01
CA VAL A 138 14.27 15.18 13.46
C VAL A 138 12.99 15.05 14.29
N ILE A 139 13.12 15.11 15.62
CA ILE A 139 11.97 15.29 16.50
C ILE A 139 11.49 16.70 16.21
N HIS A 140 10.30 16.85 15.62
CA HIS A 140 9.66 18.16 15.49
C HIS A 140 9.45 18.69 16.90
N ASP A 141 10.14 19.79 17.24
CA ASP A 141 9.96 20.47 18.52
C ASP A 141 8.82 21.48 18.34
N PRO A 142 7.62 21.22 18.90
CA PRO A 142 6.47 22.11 18.72
C PRO A 142 6.67 23.49 19.35
N ILE A 143 7.72 23.70 20.14
CA ILE A 143 8.03 24.98 20.78
C ILE A 143 8.81 25.90 19.83
N ARG A 144 9.56 25.34 18.86
CA ARG A 144 10.43 26.12 17.98
C ARG A 144 9.73 26.78 16.79
N ASP A 145 8.59 26.25 16.37
CA ASP A 145 7.83 26.79 15.21
C ASP A 145 6.70 27.76 15.61
N SER A 146 6.61 28.12 16.89
CA SER A 146 5.75 29.22 17.35
C SER A 146 6.49 30.55 17.21
N ALA A 147 6.78 30.93 15.98
CA ALA A 147 7.16 32.29 15.61
C ALA A 147 6.32 32.75 14.43
N LEU A 148 5.04 32.97 14.71
CA LEU A 148 4.17 33.93 14.03
C LEU A 148 3.42 34.73 15.11
#